data_AF-A0A0S8GF84-F1
#
_entry.id   AF-A0A0S8GF84-F1
#
_cell.length_a   1.000
_cell.length_b   1.000
_cell.length_c   1.000
_cell.angle_alpha   90.00
_cell.angle_beta   90.00
_cell.angle_gamma   90.00
#
_symmetry.space_group_name_H-M   'P 1'
#
loop_
_entity.id
_entity.type
_entity.pdbx_description
1 polymer ?
#
loop_
_entity_poly.entity_id
_entity_poly.type
_entity_poly.pdbx_seq_one_letter_code
_entity_poly.pdbx_strand_id
1 'polypeptide(L)'
;MSTVLLVFLVYLVGMVVVGIITARLASKSLDDFILGGRKMWTPVIALSEKGTDMSAWLLIGLPGQAFKMGIGALWAGIGVWLGSFFNWLVIATPLRQLSGKFNALTVPDYFESRFDDTSHLLRIAASILIVFFFTLYVSAQVVGAGKILAATFGIHHVVGMAIGLSIILFYTMAGGFIAESWTDFFQGLIMAGALVLMCIVGVAALGGIGPAFAKIRAVDPNAVLMSAGKTGTALYLGLIIGSLAIGFGYAGQPHIV
;
A
#
# COMPACT_ATOMS: atom_id res chain seq x y z
N MET A 1 3.36 -28.86 13.52
CA MET A 1 3.35 -27.59 12.76
C MET A 1 1.94 -27.01 12.86
N SER A 2 1.77 -25.76 13.30
CA SER A 2 0.43 -25.16 13.37
C SER A 2 -0.12 -24.97 11.95
N THR A 3 -1.44 -25.09 11.77
CA THR A 3 -2.10 -24.88 10.48
C THR A 3 -1.76 -23.50 9.89
N VAL A 4 -1.68 -22.48 10.74
CA VAL A 4 -1.30 -21.11 10.35
C VAL A 4 0.12 -21.05 9.78
N LEU A 5 1.09 -21.73 10.42
CA LEU A 5 2.47 -21.77 9.93
C LEU A 5 2.57 -22.52 8.60
N LEU A 6 1.84 -23.63 8.44
CA LEU A 6 1.79 -24.35 7.16
C LEU A 6 1.24 -23.47 6.05
N VAL A 7 0.09 -22.80 6.26
CA VAL A 7 -0.51 -21.90 5.28
C VAL A 7 0.44 -20.75 4.93
N PHE A 8 1.11 -20.18 5.94
CA PHE A 8 2.09 -19.11 5.73
C PHE A 8 3.29 -19.57 4.90
N LEU A 9 3.83 -20.76 5.16
CA LEU A 9 4.94 -21.33 4.37
C LEU A 9 4.51 -21.64 2.94
N VAL A 10 3.32 -22.20 2.74
CA VAL A 10 2.76 -22.45 1.40
C VAL A 10 2.59 -21.14 0.64
N TYR A 11 2.08 -20.10 1.30
CA TYR A 11 1.99 -18.76 0.73
C TYR A 11 3.37 -18.22 0.33
N LEU A 12 4.37 -18.26 1.20
CA LEU A 12 5.72 -17.78 0.90
C LEU A 12 6.36 -18.51 -0.27
N VAL A 13 6.26 -19.84 -0.31
CA VAL A 13 6.75 -20.64 -1.43
C VAL A 13 6.01 -20.29 -2.71
N GLY A 14 4.69 -20.13 -2.65
CA GLY A 14 3.88 -19.69 -3.78
C GLY A 14 4.34 -18.34 -4.33
N MET A 15 4.61 -17.37 -3.46
CA MET A 15 5.10 -16.04 -3.87
C MET A 15 6.48 -16.11 -4.53
N VAL A 16 7.40 -16.89 -3.97
CA VAL A 16 8.73 -17.09 -4.57
C VAL A 16 8.62 -17.77 -5.93
N VAL A 17 7.74 -18.77 -6.07
CA VAL A 17 7.51 -19.46 -7.35
C VAL A 17 6.94 -18.52 -8.39
N VAL A 18 5.91 -17.72 -8.04
CA VAL A 18 5.35 -16.71 -8.94
C VAL A 18 6.44 -15.75 -9.38
N GLY A 19 7.20 -15.18 -8.42
CA GLY A 19 8.29 -14.26 -8.70
C GLY A 19 9.36 -14.82 -9.65
N ILE A 20 9.79 -16.07 -9.44
CA ILE A 20 10.77 -16.73 -10.32
C ILE A 20 10.20 -17.00 -11.71
N ILE A 21 8.94 -17.44 -11.82
CA ILE A 21 8.30 -17.71 -13.11
C ILE A 21 8.18 -16.41 -13.91
N THR A 22 7.72 -15.34 -13.27
CA THR A 22 7.54 -14.03 -13.91
C THR A 22 8.86 -13.34 -14.22
N ALA A 23 9.91 -13.56 -13.39
CA ALA A 23 11.27 -13.09 -13.68
C ALA A 23 11.80 -13.65 -15.00
N ARG A 24 11.47 -14.91 -15.32
CA ARG A 24 11.86 -15.54 -16.60
C ARG A 24 11.10 -14.98 -17.80
N LEU A 25 9.95 -14.34 -17.57
CA LEU A 25 9.18 -13.65 -18.62
C LEU A 25 9.70 -12.23 -18.89
N ALA A 26 10.47 -11.66 -17.96
CA ALA A 26 11.07 -10.35 -18.12
C ALA A 26 12.27 -10.42 -19.08
N SER A 27 12.32 -9.49 -20.03
CA SER A 27 13.46 -9.32 -20.93
C SER A 27 14.61 -8.60 -20.22
N LYS A 28 15.85 -8.76 -20.70
CA LYS A 28 17.08 -8.34 -20.01
C LYS A 28 17.38 -6.82 -20.10
N SER A 29 16.46 -6.02 -20.64
CA SER A 29 16.66 -4.58 -20.81
C SER A 29 16.28 -3.80 -19.54
N LEU A 30 16.86 -2.60 -19.37
CA LEU A 30 16.53 -1.74 -18.23
C LEU A 30 15.08 -1.25 -18.27
N ASP A 31 14.51 -1.01 -19.46
CA ASP A 31 13.11 -0.63 -19.64
C ASP A 31 12.15 -1.78 -19.25
N ASP A 32 12.52 -3.02 -19.54
CA ASP A 32 11.77 -4.20 -19.08
C ASP A 32 11.86 -4.37 -17.56
N PHE A 33 13.04 -4.13 -16.99
CA PHE A 33 13.24 -4.24 -15.55
C PHE A 33 12.48 -3.16 -14.76
N ILE A 34 12.46 -1.91 -15.24
CA ILE A 34 11.86 -0.77 -14.54
C ILE A 34 10.37 -0.60 -14.87
N LEU A 35 9.95 -0.81 -16.13
CA LEU A 35 8.60 -0.50 -16.61
C LEU A 35 7.86 -1.71 -17.23
N GLY A 36 8.47 -2.89 -17.23
CA GLY A 36 7.90 -4.08 -17.89
C GLY A 36 7.70 -3.89 -19.40
N GLY A 37 8.56 -3.08 -20.03
CA GLY A 37 8.50 -2.79 -21.45
C GLY A 37 7.21 -2.08 -21.87
N ARG A 38 6.47 -1.49 -20.91
CA ARG A 38 5.21 -0.77 -21.10
C ARG A 38 4.07 -1.61 -21.70
N LYS A 39 4.17 -2.95 -21.62
CA LYS A 39 3.25 -3.93 -22.24
C LYS A 39 2.39 -4.71 -21.24
N MET A 40 2.41 -4.31 -19.96
CA MET A 40 1.68 -4.99 -18.90
C MET A 40 0.16 -4.84 -19.07
N TRP A 41 -0.57 -5.87 -18.68
CA TRP A 41 -2.03 -5.89 -18.75
C TRP A 41 -2.64 -4.92 -17.73
N THR A 42 -3.57 -4.06 -18.15
CA THR A 42 -4.09 -2.95 -17.34
C THR A 42 -4.60 -3.34 -15.95
N PRO A 43 -5.40 -4.42 -15.78
CA PRO A 43 -5.86 -4.83 -14.45
C PRO A 43 -4.71 -5.23 -13.52
N VAL A 44 -3.63 -5.83 -14.04
CA VAL A 44 -2.46 -6.21 -13.25
C VAL A 44 -1.72 -4.96 -12.76
N ILE A 45 -1.53 -3.96 -13.62
CA ILE A 45 -0.92 -2.69 -13.23
C ILE A 45 -1.79 -1.97 -12.19
N ALA A 46 -3.10 -1.89 -12.41
CA ALA A 46 -4.00 -1.16 -11.52
C ALA A 46 -4.09 -1.81 -10.13
N LEU A 47 -4.19 -3.14 -10.06
CA LEU A 47 -4.19 -3.86 -8.79
C LEU A 47 -2.80 -3.92 -8.15
N SER A 48 -1.74 -3.93 -8.94
CA SER A 48 -0.37 -3.81 -8.42
C SER A 48 -0.18 -2.45 -7.77
N GLU A 49 -0.50 -1.35 -8.46
CA GLU A 49 -0.43 0.01 -7.90
C GLU A 49 -1.18 0.11 -6.57
N LYS A 50 -2.41 -0.40 -6.53
CA LYS A 50 -3.18 -0.44 -5.28
C LYS A 50 -2.63 -1.43 -4.25
N GLY A 51 -2.05 -2.54 -4.66
CA GLY A 51 -1.37 -3.48 -3.77
C GLY A 51 -0.17 -2.82 -3.08
N THR A 52 0.63 -2.08 -3.84
CA THR A 52 1.80 -1.35 -3.35
C THR A 52 1.39 -0.18 -2.42
N ASP A 53 0.30 0.52 -2.74
CA ASP A 53 -0.30 1.56 -1.89
C ASP A 53 -0.77 0.99 -0.53
N MET A 54 -1.45 -0.16 -0.59
CA MET A 54 -2.08 -0.82 0.55
C MET A 54 -1.06 -1.63 1.37
N SER A 55 -0.20 -0.90 2.06
CA SER A 55 0.90 -1.44 2.85
C SER A 55 0.47 -1.90 4.27
N ALA A 56 1.43 -2.12 5.19
CA ALA A 56 1.12 -2.45 6.60
C ALA A 56 0.21 -1.40 7.27
N TRP A 57 0.12 -0.20 6.70
CA TRP A 57 -0.87 0.80 7.07
C TRP A 57 -2.31 0.28 6.97
N LEU A 58 -2.70 -0.43 5.90
CA LEU A 58 -4.08 -0.89 5.72
C LEU A 58 -4.47 -1.96 6.76
N LEU A 59 -3.56 -2.87 7.09
CA LEU A 59 -3.87 -4.01 7.97
C LEU A 59 -3.62 -3.74 9.45
N ILE A 60 -2.70 -2.82 9.78
CA ILE A 60 -2.34 -2.49 11.17
C ILE A 60 -2.78 -1.07 11.52
N GLY A 61 -2.46 -0.11 10.66
CA GLY A 61 -2.67 1.32 10.90
C GLY A 61 -4.15 1.69 10.95
N LEU A 62 -4.89 1.42 9.87
CA LEU A 62 -6.29 1.80 9.74
C LEU A 62 -7.20 1.06 10.75
N PRO A 63 -7.07 -0.27 10.99
CA PRO A 63 -7.79 -0.94 12.07
C PRO A 63 -7.41 -0.42 13.44
N GLY A 64 -6.14 -0.10 13.69
CA GLY A 64 -5.70 0.53 14.94
C GLY A 64 -6.31 1.92 15.15
N GLN A 65 -6.48 2.69 14.06
CA GLN A 65 -7.18 3.97 14.08
C GLN A 65 -8.68 3.77 14.34
N ALA A 66 -9.33 2.82 13.66
CA ALA A 66 -10.73 2.44 13.88
C ALA A 66 -10.98 1.92 15.30
N PHE A 67 -10.04 1.20 15.90
CA PHE A 67 -10.13 0.77 17.29
C PHE A 67 -10.14 1.96 18.27
N LYS A 68 -9.46 3.06 17.94
CA LYS A 68 -9.38 4.25 18.79
C LYS A 68 -10.51 5.25 18.58
N MET A 69 -10.96 5.43 17.33
CA MET A 69 -11.90 6.51 16.97
C MET A 69 -13.17 6.00 16.28
N GLY A 70 -13.35 4.68 16.21
CA GLY A 70 -14.50 4.03 15.60
C GLY A 70 -14.68 4.42 14.13
N ILE A 71 -15.93 4.67 13.75
CA ILE A 71 -16.36 5.01 12.39
C ILE A 71 -15.72 6.32 11.89
N GLY A 72 -15.24 7.20 12.77
CA GLY A 72 -14.46 8.36 12.36
C GLY A 72 -13.23 7.98 11.52
N ALA A 73 -12.67 6.78 11.67
CA ALA A 73 -11.58 6.25 10.83
C ALA A 73 -11.91 6.22 9.34
N LEU A 74 -13.20 6.18 8.97
CA LEU A 74 -13.63 6.25 7.58
C LEU A 74 -13.21 7.54 6.88
N TRP A 75 -12.98 8.65 7.59
CA TRP A 75 -12.46 9.87 6.97
C TRP A 75 -11.10 9.66 6.31
N ALA A 76 -10.24 8.83 6.90
CA ALA A 76 -8.96 8.49 6.28
C ALA A 76 -9.17 7.66 5.01
N GLY A 77 -10.08 6.69 5.04
CA GLY A 77 -10.46 5.90 3.85
C GLY A 77 -11.07 6.75 2.74
N ILE A 78 -11.92 7.71 3.07
CA ILE A 78 -12.47 8.69 2.11
C ILE A 78 -11.34 9.55 1.53
N GLY A 79 -10.39 9.99 2.35
CA GLY A 79 -9.21 10.74 1.91
C GLY A 79 -8.38 9.97 0.89
N VAL A 80 -8.05 8.72 1.21
CA VAL A 80 -7.34 7.80 0.30
C VAL A 80 -8.11 7.60 -1.00
N TRP A 81 -9.43 7.36 -0.93
CA TRP A 81 -10.27 7.16 -2.10
C TRP A 81 -10.29 8.40 -3.01
N LEU A 82 -10.49 9.59 -2.44
CA LEU A 82 -10.47 10.86 -3.17
C LEU A 82 -9.09 11.16 -3.77
N GLY A 83 -8.01 10.93 -3.01
CA GLY A 83 -6.64 11.13 -3.48
C GLY A 83 -6.29 10.20 -4.63
N SER A 84 -6.61 8.90 -4.49
CA SER A 84 -6.46 7.90 -5.55
C SER A 84 -7.27 8.27 -6.79
N PHE A 85 -8.52 8.69 -6.62
CA PHE A 85 -9.40 9.09 -7.71
C PHE A 85 -8.86 10.31 -8.46
N PHE A 86 -8.41 11.33 -7.72
CA PHE A 86 -7.75 12.50 -8.29
C PHE A 86 -6.50 12.12 -9.08
N ASN A 87 -5.65 11.24 -8.52
CA ASN A 87 -4.42 10.82 -9.16
C ASN A 87 -4.68 10.14 -10.52
N TRP A 88 -5.65 9.22 -10.55
CA TRP A 88 -6.04 8.51 -11.77
C TRP A 88 -6.65 9.44 -12.84
N LEU A 89 -7.49 10.40 -12.43
CA LEU A 89 -8.15 11.31 -13.36
C LEU A 89 -7.21 12.40 -13.91
N VAL A 90 -6.37 12.96 -13.06
CA VAL A 90 -5.65 14.21 -13.35
C VAL A 90 -4.18 13.97 -13.67
N ILE A 91 -3.52 13.01 -13.00
CA ILE A 91 -2.06 12.84 -13.06
C ILE A 91 -1.68 11.67 -13.97
N ALA A 92 -2.31 10.51 -13.80
CA ALA A 92 -1.90 9.27 -14.46
C ALA A 92 -1.87 9.37 -15.99
N THR A 93 -2.90 9.96 -16.61
CA THR A 93 -2.98 10.06 -18.08
C THR A 93 -1.90 10.97 -18.67
N PRO A 94 -1.74 12.25 -18.23
CA PRO A 94 -0.66 13.10 -18.70
C PRO A 94 0.72 12.51 -18.42
N LEU A 95 0.95 11.97 -17.22
CA LEU A 95 2.24 11.39 -16.84
C LEU A 95 2.60 10.20 -17.74
N ARG A 96 1.62 9.33 -18.05
CA ARG A 96 1.82 8.20 -18.96
C ARG A 96 2.19 8.63 -20.38
N GLN A 97 1.50 9.63 -20.92
CA GLN A 97 1.75 10.13 -22.28
C GLN A 97 3.10 10.83 -22.38
N LEU A 98 3.41 11.71 -21.43
CA LEU A 98 4.63 12.50 -21.44
C LEU A 98 5.86 11.68 -21.08
N SER A 99 5.78 10.75 -20.12
CA SER A 99 6.87 9.81 -19.83
C SER A 99 7.21 8.95 -21.05
N GLY A 100 6.20 8.56 -21.84
CA GLY A 100 6.40 7.86 -23.11
C GLY A 100 7.08 8.74 -24.16
N LYS A 101 6.65 10.01 -24.29
CA LYS A 101 7.26 10.98 -25.22
C LYS A 101 8.73 11.25 -24.90
N PHE A 102 9.07 11.37 -23.62
CA PHE A 102 10.43 11.66 -23.17
C PHE A 102 11.30 10.41 -22.98
N ASN A 103 10.73 9.21 -23.17
CA ASN A 103 11.38 7.95 -22.81
C ASN A 103 11.91 7.95 -21.35
N ALA A 104 11.19 8.64 -20.46
CA ALA A 104 11.55 8.74 -19.06
C ALA A 104 11.22 7.43 -18.34
N LEU A 105 12.20 6.88 -17.62
CA LEU A 105 12.08 5.63 -16.88
C LEU A 105 11.63 5.86 -15.44
N THR A 106 11.94 7.02 -14.86
CA THR A 106 11.60 7.37 -13.47
C THR A 106 10.93 8.75 -13.38
N VAL A 107 10.29 9.03 -12.25
CA VAL A 107 9.69 10.36 -11.97
C VAL A 107 10.74 11.48 -11.98
N PRO A 108 11.95 11.33 -11.39
CA PRO A 108 13.04 12.29 -11.56
C PRO A 108 13.45 12.51 -13.03
N ASP A 109 13.59 11.45 -13.83
CA ASP A 109 13.92 11.58 -15.26
C ASP A 109 12.82 12.32 -16.03
N TYR A 110 11.56 12.07 -15.65
CA TYR A 110 10.41 12.78 -16.20
C TYR A 110 10.48 14.28 -15.89
N PHE A 111 10.79 14.68 -14.65
CA PHE A 111 10.91 16.09 -14.30
C PHE A 111 12.06 16.78 -15.03
N GLU A 112 13.22 16.14 -15.09
CA GLU A 112 14.36 16.66 -15.85
C GLU A 112 13.99 16.93 -17.31
N SER A 113 13.36 15.94 -17.97
CA SER A 113 12.95 16.05 -19.37
C SER A 113 11.78 17.02 -19.58
N ARG A 114 10.85 17.11 -18.64
CA ARG A 114 9.65 17.95 -18.75
C ARG A 114 9.97 19.44 -18.60
N PHE A 115 11.02 19.77 -17.85
CA PHE A 115 11.45 21.14 -17.58
C PHE A 115 12.72 21.52 -18.35
N ASP A 116 13.19 20.68 -19.28
CA ASP A 116 14.41 20.88 -20.06
C ASP A 116 15.63 21.24 -19.18
N ASP A 117 15.76 20.57 -18.02
CA ASP A 117 16.81 20.85 -17.05
C ASP A 117 18.16 20.28 -17.50
N THR A 118 19.03 21.15 -18.00
CA THR A 118 20.40 20.81 -18.42
C THR A 118 21.38 20.69 -17.26
N SER A 119 21.01 21.10 -16.05
CA SER A 119 21.86 21.08 -14.86
C SER A 119 21.78 19.78 -14.06
N HIS A 120 20.81 18.91 -14.38
CA HIS A 120 20.44 17.70 -13.63
C HIS A 120 20.02 17.94 -12.17
N LEU A 121 19.84 19.20 -11.75
CA LEU A 121 19.52 19.57 -10.39
C LEU A 121 18.16 18.99 -9.96
N LEU A 122 17.16 19.05 -10.84
CA LEU A 122 15.82 18.52 -10.55
C LEU A 122 15.87 17.02 -10.31
N ARG A 123 16.60 16.28 -11.15
CA ARG A 123 16.76 14.84 -11.01
C ARG A 123 17.46 14.47 -9.71
N ILE A 124 18.56 15.15 -9.39
CA ILE A 124 19.33 14.87 -8.16
C ILE A 124 18.49 15.20 -6.93
N ALA A 125 17.88 16.38 -6.88
CA ALA A 125 17.06 16.81 -5.75
C ALA A 125 15.86 15.87 -5.54
N ALA A 126 15.13 15.54 -6.61
CA ALA A 126 13.99 14.61 -6.53
C ALA A 126 14.44 13.22 -6.08
N SER A 127 15.55 12.70 -6.62
CA SER A 127 16.08 11.38 -6.24
C SER A 127 16.47 11.33 -4.77
N ILE A 128 17.15 12.36 -4.25
CA ILE A 128 17.53 12.44 -2.83
C ILE A 128 16.28 12.44 -1.94
N LEU A 129 15.29 13.26 -2.28
CA LEU A 129 14.04 13.34 -1.52
C LEU A 129 13.30 11.99 -1.53
N ILE A 130 13.18 11.36 -2.70
CA ILE A 130 12.54 10.05 -2.83
C ILE A 130 13.28 9.02 -1.97
N VAL A 131 14.61 8.90 -2.10
CA VAL A 131 15.41 7.93 -1.32
C VAL A 131 15.25 8.18 0.18
N PHE A 132 15.32 9.44 0.62
CA PHE A 132 15.18 9.79 2.03
C PHE A 132 13.80 9.40 2.59
N PHE A 133 12.71 9.84 1.95
CA PHE A 133 11.36 9.56 2.43
C PHE A 133 10.97 8.09 2.28
N PHE A 134 11.39 7.40 1.20
CA PHE A 134 11.13 5.97 1.04
C PHE A 134 11.92 5.11 2.01
N THR A 135 13.11 5.54 2.43
CA THR A 135 13.84 4.85 3.50
C THR A 135 13.01 4.82 4.79
N LEU A 136 12.43 5.96 5.17
CA LEU A 136 11.54 6.05 6.33
C LEU A 136 10.29 5.18 6.13
N TYR A 137 9.67 5.25 4.96
CA TYR A 137 8.49 4.45 4.62
C TYR A 137 8.76 2.95 4.71
N VAL A 138 9.78 2.44 4.02
CA VAL A 138 10.15 1.02 4.00
C VAL A 138 10.54 0.54 5.41
N SER A 139 11.23 1.37 6.20
CA SER A 139 11.57 1.02 7.59
C SER A 139 10.32 0.72 8.44
N ALA A 140 9.25 1.50 8.25
CA ALA A 140 7.98 1.27 8.93
C ALA A 140 7.32 -0.06 8.50
N GLN A 141 7.45 -0.43 7.23
CA GLN A 141 6.92 -1.72 6.72
C GLN A 141 7.66 -2.91 7.32
N VAL A 142 9.00 -2.85 7.43
CA VAL A 142 9.81 -3.91 8.06
C VAL A 142 9.43 -4.09 9.52
N VAL A 143 9.22 -2.98 10.26
CA VAL A 143 8.70 -3.03 11.64
C VAL A 143 7.30 -3.65 11.68
N GLY A 144 6.43 -3.31 10.73
CA GLY A 144 5.10 -3.91 10.59
C GLY A 144 5.16 -5.44 10.41
N ALA A 145 5.98 -5.92 9.49
CA ALA A 145 6.21 -7.34 9.27
C ALA A 145 6.72 -8.04 10.54
N GLY A 146 7.70 -7.46 11.22
CA GLY A 146 8.22 -7.99 12.48
C GLY A 146 7.17 -8.06 13.59
N LYS A 147 6.26 -7.09 13.68
CA LYS A 147 5.14 -7.11 14.64
C LYS A 147 4.14 -8.22 14.33
N ILE A 148 3.77 -8.39 13.06
CA ILE A 148 2.83 -9.44 12.64
C ILE A 148 3.40 -10.82 12.95
N LEU A 149 4.65 -11.07 12.56
CA LEU A 149 5.27 -12.37 12.80
C LEU A 149 5.47 -12.67 14.29
N ALA A 150 5.85 -11.66 15.09
CA ALA A 150 5.93 -11.81 16.54
C ALA A 150 4.56 -12.13 17.15
N ALA A 151 3.50 -11.42 16.75
CA ALA A 151 2.15 -11.64 17.25
C ALA A 151 1.55 -12.98 16.84
N THR A 152 1.90 -13.48 15.64
CA THR A 152 1.31 -14.70 15.07
C THR A 152 2.07 -15.96 15.47
N PHE A 153 3.40 -15.91 15.49
CA PHE A 153 4.26 -17.07 15.70
C PHE A 153 5.05 -17.03 17.01
N GLY A 154 4.94 -15.95 17.81
CA GLY A 154 5.67 -15.79 19.06
C GLY A 154 7.19 -15.61 18.88
N ILE A 155 7.66 -15.33 17.66
CA ILE A 155 9.08 -15.11 17.39
C ILE A 155 9.53 -13.74 17.89
N HIS A 156 10.81 -13.62 18.24
CA HIS A 156 11.37 -12.34 18.66
C HIS A 156 11.24 -11.28 17.56
N HIS A 157 10.80 -10.07 17.92
CA HIS A 157 10.45 -9.01 16.97
C HIS A 157 11.55 -8.73 15.94
N VAL A 158 12.79 -8.56 16.39
CA VAL A 158 13.94 -8.28 15.52
C VAL A 158 14.23 -9.44 14.56
N VAL A 159 14.03 -10.68 15.00
CA VAL A 159 14.19 -11.86 14.14
C VAL A 159 13.10 -11.90 13.08
N GLY A 160 11.85 -11.58 13.45
CA GLY A 160 10.75 -11.43 12.50
C GLY A 160 11.00 -10.33 11.46
N MET A 161 11.54 -9.18 11.88
CA MET A 161 11.95 -8.11 10.96
C MET A 161 12.99 -8.60 9.96
N ALA A 162 14.03 -9.30 10.43
CA ALA A 162 15.09 -9.83 9.57
C ALA A 162 14.54 -10.85 8.56
N ILE A 163 13.71 -11.80 9.00
CA ILE A 163 13.08 -12.80 8.13
C ILE A 163 12.23 -12.12 7.05
N GLY A 164 11.35 -11.19 7.45
CA GLY A 164 10.49 -10.47 6.53
C GLY A 164 11.29 -9.69 5.48
N LEU A 165 12.32 -8.94 5.93
CA LEU A 165 13.19 -8.19 5.04
C LEU A 165 13.96 -9.10 4.07
N SER A 166 14.53 -10.21 4.54
CA SER A 166 15.27 -11.15 3.69
C SER A 166 14.40 -11.75 2.59
N ILE A 167 13.16 -12.12 2.91
CA ILE A 167 12.22 -12.66 1.92
C ILE A 167 11.90 -11.61 0.86
N ILE A 168 11.56 -10.39 1.29
CA ILE A 168 11.22 -9.27 0.39
C ILE A 168 12.39 -8.97 -0.54
N LEU A 169 13.60 -8.76 0.01
CA LEU A 169 14.78 -8.49 -0.80
C LEU A 169 15.06 -9.58 -1.83
N PHE A 170 14.92 -10.85 -1.43
CA PHE A 170 15.20 -11.98 -2.32
C PHE A 170 14.32 -11.96 -3.58
N TYR A 171 12.99 -11.82 -3.44
CA TYR A 171 12.11 -11.86 -4.61
C TYR A 171 12.08 -10.55 -5.38
N THR A 172 12.22 -9.38 -4.71
CA THR A 172 12.26 -8.08 -5.39
C THR A 172 13.50 -7.94 -6.27
N MET A 173 14.68 -8.37 -5.79
CA MET A 173 15.92 -8.30 -6.57
C MET A 173 15.93 -9.29 -7.75
N ALA A 174 15.22 -10.41 -7.64
CA ALA A 174 15.22 -11.45 -8.66
C ALA A 174 14.29 -11.15 -9.85
N GLY A 175 13.26 -10.32 -9.67
CA GLY A 175 12.09 -10.31 -10.55
C GLY A 175 11.87 -9.07 -11.43
N GLY A 176 12.31 -7.88 -11.01
CA GLY A 176 11.97 -6.62 -11.68
C GLY A 176 10.47 -6.30 -11.70
N PHE A 177 10.08 -5.23 -12.39
CA PHE A 177 8.71 -4.69 -12.37
C PHE A 177 7.62 -5.69 -12.78
N ILE A 178 7.86 -6.52 -13.81
CA ILE A 178 6.88 -7.52 -14.26
C ILE A 178 6.57 -8.53 -13.15
N ALA A 179 7.61 -9.02 -12.47
CA ALA A 179 7.41 -9.98 -11.39
C ALA A 179 6.71 -9.34 -10.21
N GLU A 180 7.15 -8.15 -9.82
CA GLU A 180 6.55 -7.37 -8.74
C GLU A 180 5.06 -7.12 -8.99
N SER A 181 4.69 -6.68 -10.20
CA SER A 181 3.28 -6.41 -10.52
C SER A 181 2.40 -7.65 -10.45
N TRP A 182 2.89 -8.81 -10.89
CA TRP A 182 2.13 -10.05 -10.79
C TRP A 182 2.02 -10.54 -9.35
N THR A 183 3.09 -10.44 -8.57
CA THR A 183 3.04 -10.79 -7.15
C THR A 183 2.06 -9.90 -6.40
N ASP A 184 2.08 -8.59 -6.65
CA ASP A 184 1.18 -7.62 -6.04
C ASP A 184 -0.28 -7.86 -6.43
N PHE A 185 -0.53 -8.21 -7.70
CA PHE A 185 -1.88 -8.55 -8.17
C PHE A 185 -2.49 -9.70 -7.34
N PHE A 186 -1.76 -10.81 -7.19
CA PHE A 186 -2.26 -11.95 -6.41
C PHE A 186 -2.35 -11.65 -4.92
N GLN A 187 -1.36 -10.95 -4.35
CA GLN A 187 -1.37 -10.55 -2.94
C GLN A 187 -2.54 -9.60 -2.64
N GLY A 188 -2.79 -8.63 -3.52
CA GLY A 188 -3.89 -7.68 -3.42
C GLY A 188 -5.25 -8.38 -3.44
N LEU A 189 -5.44 -9.38 -4.30
CA LEU A 189 -6.68 -10.19 -4.32
C LEU A 189 -6.86 -11.00 -3.03
N ILE A 190 -5.80 -11.64 -2.55
CA ILE A 190 -5.84 -12.39 -1.28
C ILE A 190 -6.18 -11.45 -0.13
N MET A 191 -5.56 -10.28 -0.07
CA MET A 191 -5.78 -9.28 0.98
C MET A 191 -7.21 -8.74 0.93
N ALA A 192 -7.71 -8.37 -0.25
CA ALA A 192 -9.08 -7.90 -0.42
C ALA A 192 -10.10 -8.97 0.02
N GLY A 193 -9.90 -10.21 -0.41
CA GLY A 193 -10.75 -11.34 -0.01
C GLY A 193 -10.72 -11.58 1.50
N ALA A 194 -9.53 -11.54 2.11
CA ALA A 194 -9.36 -11.70 3.55
C ALA A 194 -10.06 -10.60 4.35
N LEU A 195 -9.96 -9.33 3.91
CA LEU A 195 -10.63 -8.20 4.55
C LEU A 195 -12.16 -8.31 4.47
N VAL A 196 -12.70 -8.64 3.30
CA VAL A 196 -14.15 -8.84 3.12
C VAL A 196 -14.64 -10.00 3.98
N LEU A 197 -13.94 -11.13 3.97
CA LEU A 197 -14.30 -12.30 4.75
C LEU A 197 -14.22 -12.01 6.26
N MET A 198 -13.18 -11.30 6.72
CA MET A 198 -13.02 -10.90 8.12
C MET A 198 -14.18 -10.02 8.59
N CYS A 199 -14.60 -9.05 7.78
CA CYS A 199 -15.77 -8.22 8.07
C CYS A 199 -17.05 -9.05 8.18
N ILE A 200 -17.31 -9.96 7.23
CA ILE A 200 -18.50 -10.82 7.23
C ILE A 200 -18.52 -11.71 8.47
N VAL A 201 -17.42 -12.43 8.75
CA VAL A 201 -17.31 -13.34 9.89
C VAL A 201 -17.40 -12.59 11.21
N GLY A 202 -16.74 -11.43 11.32
CA GLY A 202 -16.79 -10.61 12.53
C GLY A 202 -18.19 -10.10 12.84
N VAL A 203 -18.90 -9.59 11.83
CA VAL A 203 -20.30 -9.14 11.99
C VAL A 203 -21.22 -10.32 12.33
N ALA A 204 -21.06 -11.46 11.66
CA ALA A 204 -21.85 -12.67 11.94
C ALA A 204 -21.63 -13.18 13.37
N ALA A 205 -20.37 -13.22 13.84
CA ALA A 205 -20.03 -13.62 15.20
C ALA A 205 -20.63 -12.69 16.27
N LEU A 206 -20.90 -11.42 15.93
CA LEU A 206 -21.56 -10.47 16.82
C LEU A 206 -23.08 -10.54 16.81
N GLY A 207 -23.68 -11.35 15.93
CA GLY A 207 -25.13 -11.52 15.76
C GLY A 207 -25.72 -10.69 14.62
N GLY A 208 -24.90 -10.17 13.70
CA GLY A 208 -25.31 -9.31 12.60
C GLY A 208 -25.02 -7.82 12.84
N ILE A 209 -25.30 -6.98 11.83
CA ILE A 209 -24.91 -5.56 11.82
C ILE A 209 -25.53 -4.79 13.00
N GLY A 210 -26.84 -4.93 13.23
CA GLY A 210 -27.54 -4.23 14.31
C GLY A 210 -26.94 -4.54 15.69
N PRO A 211 -26.86 -5.83 16.08
CA PRO A 211 -26.21 -6.23 17.34
C PRO A 211 -24.74 -5.83 17.45
N ALA A 212 -23.98 -5.87 16.35
CA ALA A 212 -22.59 -5.41 16.33
C ALA A 212 -22.49 -3.92 16.69
N PHE A 213 -23.27 -3.06 16.04
CA PHE A 213 -23.29 -1.62 16.33
C PHE A 213 -23.82 -1.31 17.73
N ALA A 214 -24.79 -2.09 18.23
CA ALA A 214 -25.27 -1.95 19.61
C ALA A 214 -24.16 -2.26 20.63
N LYS A 215 -23.39 -3.33 20.41
CA LYS A 215 -22.22 -3.68 21.25
C LYS A 215 -21.12 -2.62 21.18
N ILE A 216 -20.80 -2.11 19.98
CA ILE A 216 -19.80 -1.04 19.82
C ILE A 216 -20.25 0.23 20.56
N ARG A 217 -21.51 0.64 20.37
CA ARG A 217 -22.09 1.82 21.05
C ARG A 217 -22.12 1.66 22.58
N ALA A 218 -22.30 0.43 23.09
CA ALA A 218 -22.27 0.17 24.53
C ALA A 218 -20.86 0.31 25.14
N VAL A 219 -19.80 0.05 24.35
CA VAL A 219 -18.41 0.25 24.79
C VAL A 219 -18.02 1.73 24.69
N ASP A 220 -18.29 2.36 23.55
CA ASP A 220 -18.07 3.80 23.35
C ASP A 220 -19.16 4.37 22.42
N PRO A 221 -20.05 5.23 22.95
CA PRO A 221 -21.08 5.89 22.14
C PRO A 221 -20.51 6.73 20.99
N ASN A 222 -19.28 7.24 21.14
CA ASN A 222 -18.63 8.06 20.12
C ASN A 222 -18.06 7.24 18.95
N ALA A 223 -17.78 5.97 19.17
CA ALA A 223 -17.20 5.09 18.15
C ALA A 223 -18.15 4.83 16.98
N VAL A 224 -19.47 5.06 17.15
CA VAL A 224 -20.45 4.95 16.06
C VAL A 224 -20.76 6.28 15.37
N LEU A 225 -20.05 7.35 15.74
CA LEU A 225 -20.24 8.68 15.16
C LEU A 225 -19.09 9.00 14.20
N MET A 226 -19.41 9.59 13.04
CA MET A 226 -18.40 10.11 12.10
C MET A 226 -17.53 11.22 12.73
N SER A 227 -18.02 11.88 13.78
CA SER A 227 -17.26 12.88 14.53
C SER A 227 -16.29 12.27 15.53
N ALA A 228 -16.36 10.97 15.83
CA ALA A 228 -15.55 10.32 16.86
C ALA A 228 -15.54 11.09 18.20
N GLY A 229 -16.69 11.66 18.58
CA GLY A 229 -16.84 12.43 19.83
C GLY A 229 -16.18 13.81 19.82
N LYS A 230 -15.65 14.29 18.68
CA LYS A 230 -15.12 15.65 18.55
C LYS A 230 -16.28 16.65 18.50
N THR A 231 -16.49 17.36 19.61
CA THR A 231 -17.51 18.40 19.74
C THR A 231 -16.94 19.77 19.41
N GLY A 232 -17.60 20.52 18.52
CA GLY A 232 -17.19 21.85 18.06
C GLY A 232 -16.62 21.83 16.65
N THR A 233 -16.99 22.84 15.85
CA THR A 233 -16.69 22.91 14.41
C THR A 233 -15.21 22.79 14.12
N ALA A 234 -14.35 23.44 14.91
CA ALA A 234 -12.90 23.40 14.70
C ALA A 234 -12.31 21.99 14.91
N LEU A 235 -12.74 21.26 15.95
CA LEU A 235 -12.22 19.91 16.23
C LEU A 235 -12.73 18.88 15.22
N TYR A 236 -13.98 19.03 14.76
CA TYR A 236 -14.53 18.14 13.75
C TYR A 236 -13.92 18.41 12.36
N LEU A 237 -13.74 19.68 11.97
CA LEU A 237 -13.02 20.03 10.75
C LEU A 237 -11.56 19.60 10.83
N GLY A 238 -10.91 19.72 11.99
CA GLY A 238 -9.55 19.22 12.19
C GLY A 238 -9.43 17.70 11.96
N LEU A 239 -10.42 16.93 12.44
CA LEU A 239 -10.50 15.49 12.17
C LEU A 239 -10.64 15.20 10.68
N ILE A 240 -11.59 15.87 10.02
CA ILE A 240 -11.88 15.68 8.60
C ILE A 240 -10.66 16.06 7.76
N ILE A 241 -10.18 17.30 7.88
CA ILE A 241 -9.06 17.82 7.09
C ILE A 241 -7.81 17.00 7.36
N GLY A 242 -7.49 16.71 8.62
CA GLY A 242 -6.33 15.90 8.98
C GLY A 242 -6.38 14.49 8.42
N SER A 243 -7.56 13.86 8.40
CA SER A 243 -7.73 12.51 7.85
C SER A 243 -7.77 12.51 6.31
N LEU A 244 -8.38 13.53 5.70
CA LEU A 244 -8.42 13.70 4.24
C LEU A 244 -7.04 14.07 3.67
N ALA A 245 -6.18 14.71 4.47
CA ALA A 245 -4.87 15.16 4.04
C ALA A 245 -3.96 14.01 3.56
N ILE A 246 -4.21 12.78 4.01
CA ILE A 246 -3.53 11.59 3.48
C ILE A 246 -3.67 11.48 1.96
N GLY A 247 -4.83 11.86 1.41
CA GLY A 247 -5.12 11.82 -0.02
C GLY A 247 -4.31 12.83 -0.83
N PHE A 248 -3.94 13.98 -0.25
CA PHE A 248 -3.10 14.96 -0.96
C PHE A 248 -1.69 14.44 -1.21
N GLY A 249 -1.19 13.53 -0.36
CA GLY A 249 0.12 12.90 -0.54
C GLY A 249 0.23 12.02 -1.78
N TYR A 250 -0.89 11.49 -2.28
CA TYR A 250 -0.90 10.50 -3.37
C TYR A 250 -0.26 11.03 -4.65
N ALA A 251 -0.52 12.29 -5.00
CA ALA A 251 0.04 12.94 -6.19
C ALA A 251 1.59 13.00 -6.20
N GLY A 252 2.22 12.93 -5.02
CA GLY A 252 3.67 13.02 -4.88
C GLY A 252 4.39 11.69 -4.69
N GLN A 253 3.65 10.57 -4.69
CA GLN A 253 4.21 9.26 -4.35
C GLN A 253 4.60 8.47 -5.62
N PRO A 254 5.89 8.38 -5.98
CA PRO A 254 6.35 7.83 -7.26
C PRO A 254 5.94 6.39 -7.55
N HIS A 255 5.68 5.58 -6.53
CA HIS A 255 5.25 4.19 -6.67
C HIS A 255 3.75 3.99 -6.96
N ILE A 256 2.93 5.05 -6.84
CA ILE A 256 1.46 4.95 -6.99
C ILE A 256 0.87 6.02 -7.93
N VAL A 257 1.71 6.69 -8.73
CA VAL A 257 1.34 7.77 -9.69
C VAL A 257 1.52 7.38 -11.15
#